data_AF-G4QCQ9-F1
#
_entry.id   AF-G4QCQ9-F1
#
_cell.length_a   1.000
_cell.length_b   1.000
_cell.length_c   1.000
_cell.angle_alpha   90.00
_cell.angle_beta   90.00
_cell.angle_gamma   90.00
#
_symmetry.space_group_name_H-M   'P 1'
#
loop_
_entity.id
_entity.type
_entity.pdbx_description
1 polymer ?
#
loop_
_entity_poly.entity_id
_entity_poly.type
_entity_poly.pdbx_seq_one_letter_code
_entity_poly.pdbx_strand_id
1 'polypeptide(L)'
;MLRRVFCGGGSIFFLKPLANVNVINDLNGELINLYKIVKHHKDELLKQFDFELYSRQRFKEFISMDKSHLTDIQRAAIFMLVQHMSYRARIPAQTFNTSKCERAVRPIETFEEKINQATKKLRTAVIENKSWEKCIEIYDTEKTFFFCDPPYLDLTGYGVGFGVDQYELMSTLAKTMKGKIMITINDTPKIREIFDGLNFREVEIKYSIALKEHKKSRELIITNY
;
A
#
# COMPACT_ATOMS: atom_id res chain seq x y z
N MET A 1 -2.99 -14.74 13.76
CA MET A 1 -3.33 -14.42 12.36
C MET A 1 -2.81 -13.03 12.03
N LEU A 2 -2.32 -12.76 10.82
CA LEU A 2 -1.84 -11.42 10.45
C LEU A 2 -2.81 -10.78 9.46
N ARG A 3 -3.29 -9.58 9.78
CA ARG A 3 -4.24 -8.84 8.94
C ARG A 3 -3.70 -7.47 8.62
N ARG A 4 -3.76 -7.11 7.34
CA ARG A 4 -3.33 -5.80 6.83
C ARG A 4 -4.54 -5.03 6.38
N VAL A 5 -4.88 -4.02 7.15
CA VAL A 5 -6.09 -3.25 6.94
C VAL A 5 -5.89 -2.19 5.85
N PHE A 6 -4.67 -1.67 5.77
CA PHE A 6 -4.16 -0.81 4.71
C PHE A 6 -2.99 -1.53 4.04
N CYS A 7 -3.25 -2.24 2.94
CA CYS A 7 -2.19 -2.97 2.27
C CYS A 7 -1.27 -2.06 1.47
N GLY A 8 -1.83 -1.07 0.76
CA GLY A 8 -1.09 -0.30 -0.23
C GLY A 8 -0.30 -1.23 -1.15
N GLY A 9 0.97 -0.92 -1.40
CA GLY A 9 1.86 -1.79 -2.20
C GLY A 9 2.17 -3.17 -1.59
N GLY A 10 1.71 -3.48 -0.37
CA GLY A 10 1.87 -4.79 0.27
C GLY A 10 3.31 -5.13 0.68
N SER A 11 4.21 -4.14 0.74
CA SER A 11 5.65 -4.33 0.97
C SER A 11 5.93 -5.24 2.17
N ILE A 12 5.31 -4.98 3.33
CA ILE A 12 5.57 -5.77 4.53
C ILE A 12 4.89 -7.16 4.44
N PHE A 13 3.82 -7.35 3.65
CA PHE A 13 3.22 -8.67 3.38
C PHE A 13 4.20 -9.55 2.59
N PHE A 14 4.77 -8.97 1.54
CA PHE A 14 5.71 -9.67 0.69
C PHE A 14 7.08 -9.87 1.34
N LEU A 15 7.46 -9.06 2.34
CA LEU A 15 8.72 -9.22 3.08
C LEU A 15 8.63 -10.19 4.28
N LYS A 16 7.51 -10.22 5.01
CA LYS A 16 7.40 -11.06 6.21
C LYS A 16 7.05 -12.52 5.88
N PRO A 17 7.45 -13.49 6.72
CA PRO A 17 6.91 -14.85 6.66
C PRO A 17 5.39 -14.85 6.77
N LEU A 18 4.74 -15.82 6.12
CA LEU A 18 3.30 -15.98 6.19
C LEU A 18 2.88 -16.44 7.59
N ALA A 19 1.80 -15.87 8.13
CA ALA A 19 1.10 -16.47 9.26
C ALA A 19 0.21 -17.62 8.78
N ASN A 20 -0.37 -18.41 9.70
CA ASN A 20 -1.32 -19.47 9.36
C ASN A 20 -2.55 -18.96 8.58
N VAL A 21 -2.97 -17.72 8.85
CA VAL A 21 -4.03 -17.03 8.11
C VAL A 21 -3.56 -15.60 7.86
N ASN A 22 -3.62 -15.18 6.59
CA ASN A 22 -3.27 -13.84 6.15
C ASN A 22 -4.46 -13.20 5.43
N VAL A 23 -4.84 -12.00 5.86
CA VAL A 23 -5.87 -11.20 5.19
C VAL A 23 -5.25 -9.89 4.74
N ILE A 24 -5.51 -9.53 3.49
CA ILE A 24 -5.07 -8.30 2.86
C ILE A 24 -6.30 -7.50 2.47
N ASN A 25 -6.37 -6.24 2.91
CA ASN A 25 -7.45 -5.31 2.58
C ASN A 25 -6.88 -4.01 2.01
N ASP A 26 -7.59 -3.45 1.04
CA ASP A 26 -7.37 -2.08 0.57
C ASP A 26 -8.68 -1.51 0.03
N LEU A 27 -8.86 -0.19 0.13
CA LEU A 27 -10.03 0.50 -0.41
C LEU A 27 -9.93 0.66 -1.93
N ASN A 28 -8.72 0.72 -2.49
CA ASN A 28 -8.51 0.93 -3.92
C ASN A 28 -8.86 -0.32 -4.73
N GLY A 29 -10.01 -0.30 -5.41
CA GLY A 29 -10.48 -1.41 -6.24
C GLY A 29 -9.54 -1.80 -7.39
N GLU A 30 -8.74 -0.87 -7.94
CA GLU A 30 -7.77 -1.19 -9.00
C GLU A 30 -6.59 -2.01 -8.45
N LEU A 31 -6.17 -1.72 -7.21
CA LEU A 31 -5.13 -2.49 -6.53
C LEU A 31 -5.64 -3.90 -6.19
N ILE A 32 -6.89 -4.02 -5.76
CA ILE A 32 -7.51 -5.33 -5.51
C ILE A 32 -7.66 -6.12 -6.81
N ASN A 33 -8.08 -5.46 -7.89
CA ASN A 33 -8.11 -6.07 -9.22
C ASN A 33 -6.72 -6.57 -9.63
N LEU A 34 -5.67 -5.79 -9.39
CA LEU A 34 -4.30 -6.25 -9.64
C LEU A 34 -3.97 -7.53 -8.85
N TYR A 35 -4.25 -7.59 -7.55
CA TYR A 35 -3.99 -8.80 -6.75
C TYR A 35 -4.78 -10.01 -7.23
N LYS A 36 -6.03 -9.81 -7.66
CA LYS A 36 -6.86 -10.85 -8.29
C LYS A 36 -6.20 -11.39 -9.55
N ILE A 37 -5.76 -10.51 -10.46
CA ILE A 37 -5.12 -10.90 -11.72
C ILE A 37 -3.76 -11.57 -11.48
N VAL A 38 -2.92 -11.05 -10.59
CA VAL A 38 -1.65 -11.72 -10.21
C VAL A 38 -1.90 -13.13 -9.67
N LYS A 39 -2.98 -13.34 -8.91
CA LYS A 39 -3.31 -14.65 -8.34
C LYS A 39 -3.81 -15.65 -9.39
N HIS A 40 -4.68 -15.20 -10.31
CA HIS A 40 -5.46 -16.09 -11.19
C HIS A 40 -5.01 -16.11 -12.66
N HIS A 41 -4.41 -15.02 -13.15
CA HIS A 41 -4.11 -14.77 -14.57
C HIS A 41 -2.74 -14.14 -14.75
N LYS A 42 -1.74 -14.63 -14.01
CA LYS A 42 -0.38 -14.03 -14.01
C LYS A 42 0.26 -14.08 -15.40
N ASP A 43 0.02 -15.14 -16.18
CA ASP A 43 0.69 -15.35 -17.45
C ASP A 43 0.09 -14.43 -18.52
N GLU A 44 -1.23 -14.22 -18.49
CA GLU A 44 -1.90 -13.22 -19.32
C GLU A 44 -1.46 -11.80 -18.96
N LEU A 45 -1.26 -11.52 -17.66
CA LEU A 45 -0.74 -10.23 -17.20
C LEU A 45 0.68 -9.98 -17.70
N LEU A 46 1.58 -10.96 -17.60
CA LEU A 46 2.96 -10.83 -18.06
C LEU A 46 3.04 -10.53 -19.56
N LYS A 47 2.20 -11.19 -20.37
CA LYS A 47 2.09 -10.91 -21.81
C LYS A 47 1.69 -9.46 -22.14
N GLN A 48 1.04 -8.73 -21.22
CA GLN A 48 0.72 -7.32 -21.44
C GLN A 48 1.96 -6.41 -21.35
N PHE A 49 3.05 -6.90 -20.75
CA PHE A 49 4.29 -6.14 -20.62
C PHE A 49 5.27 -6.39 -21.75
N ASP A 50 5.11 -7.51 -22.45
CA ASP A 50 5.93 -7.84 -23.62
C ASP A 50 5.81 -6.73 -24.67
N PHE A 51 6.96 -6.22 -25.09
CA PHE A 51 7.08 -5.14 -26.10
C PHE A 51 6.47 -3.79 -25.71
N GLU A 52 6.02 -3.59 -24.46
CA GLU A 52 5.49 -2.29 -24.05
C GLU A 52 6.60 -1.23 -23.98
N LEU A 53 6.29 -0.04 -24.49
CA LEU A 53 7.27 1.02 -24.65
C LEU A 53 7.32 1.91 -23.42
N TYR A 54 8.48 2.00 -22.78
CA TYR A 54 8.72 2.98 -21.73
C TYR A 54 8.85 4.40 -22.33
N SER A 55 7.73 5.11 -22.48
CA SER A 55 7.70 6.46 -23.03
C SER A 55 6.71 7.38 -22.33
N ARG A 56 7.02 8.69 -22.37
CA ARG A 56 6.15 9.72 -21.81
C ARG A 56 4.80 9.79 -22.50
N GLN A 57 4.76 9.51 -23.81
CA GLN A 57 3.51 9.52 -24.58
C GLN A 57 2.59 8.38 -24.12
N ARG A 58 3.09 7.13 -24.09
CA ARG A 58 2.35 5.97 -23.58
C ARG A 58 1.85 6.17 -22.16
N PHE A 59 2.69 6.73 -21.29
CA PHE A 59 2.30 7.07 -19.93
C PHE A 59 1.11 8.04 -19.86
N LYS A 60 1.12 9.11 -20.67
CA LYS A 60 0.00 10.05 -20.73
C LYS A 60 -1.27 9.38 -21.23
N GLU A 61 -1.16 8.56 -22.28
CA GLU A 61 -2.27 7.78 -22.82
C GLU A 61 -2.91 6.92 -21.73
N PHE A 62 -2.12 6.17 -20.97
CA PHE A 62 -2.61 5.32 -19.88
C PHE A 62 -3.33 6.08 -18.76
N ILE A 63 -2.84 7.27 -18.40
CA ILE A 63 -3.47 8.10 -17.38
C ILE A 63 -4.83 8.64 -17.87
N SER A 64 -4.90 9.11 -19.11
CA SER A 64 -6.12 9.68 -19.70
C SER A 64 -7.11 8.64 -20.22
N MET A 65 -6.70 7.38 -20.34
CA MET A 65 -7.52 6.31 -20.92
C MET A 65 -8.75 6.03 -20.05
N ASP A 66 -9.92 5.99 -20.71
CA ASP A 66 -11.12 5.44 -20.11
C ASP A 66 -10.97 3.92 -19.96
N LYS A 67 -11.14 3.45 -18.73
CA LYS A 67 -10.93 2.06 -18.33
C LYS A 67 -12.24 1.28 -18.27
N SER A 68 -13.39 1.93 -18.50
CA SER A 68 -14.73 1.34 -18.40
C SER A 68 -14.95 0.14 -19.32
N HIS A 69 -14.28 0.14 -20.48
CA HIS A 69 -14.41 -0.90 -21.52
C HIS A 69 -13.25 -1.91 -21.52
N LEU A 70 -12.31 -1.80 -20.57
CA LEU A 70 -11.16 -2.67 -20.51
C LEU A 70 -11.44 -3.91 -19.67
N THR A 71 -10.81 -5.02 -20.05
CA THR A 71 -10.81 -6.24 -19.23
C THR A 71 -10.08 -6.00 -17.90
N ASP A 72 -10.40 -6.79 -16.88
CA ASP A 72 -9.71 -6.77 -15.59
C ASP A 72 -8.19 -6.93 -15.75
N ILE A 73 -7.73 -7.77 -16.70
CA ILE A 73 -6.32 -7.99 -17.00
C ILE A 73 -5.66 -6.71 -17.54
N GLN A 74 -6.29 -6.06 -18.52
CA GLN A 74 -5.78 -4.80 -19.09
C GLN A 74 -5.75 -3.68 -18.05
N ARG A 75 -6.78 -3.59 -17.20
CA ARG A 75 -6.82 -2.62 -16.09
C ARG A 75 -5.68 -2.85 -15.11
N ALA A 76 -5.44 -4.10 -14.71
CA ALA A 76 -4.33 -4.47 -13.84
C ALA A 76 -2.96 -4.15 -14.47
N ALA A 77 -2.78 -4.46 -15.76
CA ALA A 77 -1.56 -4.17 -16.50
C ALA A 77 -1.28 -2.66 -16.57
N ILE A 78 -2.29 -1.86 -16.96
CA ILE A 78 -2.18 -0.41 -17.01
C ILE A 78 -1.87 0.16 -15.63
N PHE A 79 -2.55 -0.32 -14.59
CA PHE A 79 -2.27 0.12 -13.22
C PHE A 79 -0.79 -0.11 -12.85
N MET A 80 -0.24 -1.30 -13.12
CA MET A 80 1.18 -1.59 -12.89
C MET A 80 2.12 -0.75 -13.75
N LEU A 81 1.85 -0.61 -15.05
CA LEU A 81 2.67 0.15 -15.98
C LEU A 81 2.73 1.63 -15.60
N VAL A 82 1.60 2.21 -15.20
CA VAL A 82 1.55 3.58 -14.69
C VAL A 82 2.39 3.69 -13.42
N GLN A 83 2.28 2.77 -12.45
CA GLN A 83 3.16 2.83 -11.26
C GLN A 83 4.64 2.66 -11.62
N HIS A 84 4.95 1.81 -12.60
CA HIS A 84 6.31 1.56 -13.07
C HIS A 84 6.94 2.79 -13.74
N MET A 85 6.17 3.48 -14.58
CA MET A 85 6.58 4.68 -15.30
C MET A 85 6.49 5.95 -14.45
N SER A 86 5.85 5.90 -13.29
CA SER A 86 5.66 7.05 -12.40
C SER A 86 6.86 7.33 -11.53
N TYR A 87 7.22 8.61 -11.38
CA TYR A 87 8.19 9.06 -10.40
C TYR A 87 7.62 8.85 -9.01
N ARG A 88 8.27 7.97 -8.24
CA ARG A 88 7.88 7.57 -6.87
C ARG A 88 6.47 6.97 -6.73
N ALA A 89 5.83 6.57 -7.83
CA ALA A 89 4.50 5.91 -7.81
C ALA A 89 3.44 6.63 -6.94
N ARG A 90 3.50 7.97 -6.84
CA ARG A 90 2.60 8.76 -5.98
C ARG A 90 1.18 8.80 -6.54
N ILE A 91 0.16 8.62 -5.70
CA ILE A 91 -1.26 8.72 -6.08
C ILE A 91 -1.95 9.71 -5.13
N PRO A 92 -2.56 10.84 -5.56
CA PRO A 92 -2.67 11.35 -6.93
C PRO A 92 -1.39 12.12 -7.35
N ALA A 93 -1.37 12.66 -8.57
CA ALA A 93 -0.25 13.40 -9.17
C ALA A 93 0.96 12.56 -9.61
N GLN A 94 0.67 11.47 -10.33
CA GLN A 94 1.67 10.68 -11.03
C GLN A 94 2.36 11.51 -12.13
N THR A 95 3.69 11.57 -12.09
CA THR A 95 4.52 12.23 -13.10
C THR A 95 5.45 11.22 -13.73
N PHE A 96 5.76 11.37 -15.02
CA PHE A 96 6.61 10.40 -15.72
C PHE A 96 8.06 10.43 -15.18
N ASN A 97 8.59 9.28 -14.79
CA ASN A 97 9.94 9.10 -14.27
C ASN A 97 10.97 9.09 -15.41
N THR A 98 11.92 10.02 -15.33
CA THR A 98 13.07 10.12 -16.24
C THR A 98 14.27 10.67 -15.47
N SER A 99 15.47 10.35 -15.93
CA SER A 99 16.73 10.86 -15.37
C SER A 99 17.67 11.25 -16.51
N LYS A 100 18.44 12.32 -16.31
CA LYS A 100 19.43 12.80 -17.28
C LYS A 100 20.74 12.01 -17.21
N CYS A 101 21.05 11.44 -16.04
CA CYS A 101 22.38 10.87 -15.75
C CYS A 101 22.33 9.40 -15.29
N GLU A 102 21.14 8.86 -14.99
CA GLU A 102 20.97 7.50 -14.46
C GLU A 102 19.88 6.75 -15.23
N ARG A 103 19.89 5.42 -15.15
CA ARG A 103 18.84 4.59 -15.73
C ARG A 103 17.54 4.74 -14.94
N ALA A 104 16.55 5.41 -15.53
CA ALA A 104 15.22 5.57 -14.93
C ALA A 104 14.33 4.32 -15.06
N VAL A 105 14.55 3.51 -16.10
CA VAL A 105 13.76 2.32 -16.43
C VAL A 105 14.25 1.11 -15.63
N ARG A 106 13.34 0.40 -14.95
CA ARG A 106 13.66 -0.89 -14.34
C ARG A 106 13.37 -2.02 -15.35
N PRO A 107 14.24 -3.02 -15.50
CA PRO A 107 14.02 -4.11 -16.47
C PRO A 107 12.75 -4.90 -16.18
N ILE A 108 12.09 -5.40 -17.23
CA ILE A 108 10.82 -6.17 -17.14
C ILE A 108 11.04 -7.53 -16.49
N GLU A 109 12.23 -8.11 -16.61
CA GLU A 109 12.62 -9.36 -15.97
C GLU A 109 12.47 -9.26 -14.44
N THR A 110 12.71 -8.06 -13.89
CA THR A 110 12.50 -7.80 -12.45
C THR A 110 11.03 -7.74 -12.05
N PHE A 111 10.10 -7.56 -13.00
CA PHE A 111 8.66 -7.65 -12.77
C PHE A 111 8.21 -9.10 -12.72
N GLU A 112 8.67 -9.93 -13.65
CA GLU A 112 8.30 -11.33 -13.70
C GLU A 112 8.66 -12.07 -12.41
N GLU A 113 9.89 -11.90 -11.94
CA GLU A 113 10.34 -12.51 -10.68
C GLU A 113 9.45 -12.08 -9.50
N LYS A 114 9.13 -10.78 -9.41
CA LYS A 114 8.28 -10.23 -8.34
C LYS A 114 6.85 -10.75 -8.43
N ILE A 115 6.28 -10.81 -9.62
CA ILE A 115 4.93 -11.34 -9.87
C ILE A 115 4.88 -12.82 -9.48
N ASN A 116 5.90 -13.60 -9.84
CA ASN A 116 6.00 -15.01 -9.48
C ASN A 116 6.09 -15.20 -7.95
N GLN A 117 6.89 -14.40 -7.25
CA GLN A 117 6.96 -14.43 -5.78
C GLN A 117 5.65 -13.99 -5.13
N ALA A 118 5.03 -12.92 -5.63
CA ALA A 118 3.76 -12.41 -5.13
C ALA A 118 2.63 -13.44 -5.31
N THR A 119 2.56 -14.11 -6.46
CA THR A 119 1.56 -15.15 -6.75
C THR A 119 1.60 -16.25 -5.69
N LYS A 120 2.79 -16.75 -5.34
CA LYS A 120 2.94 -17.83 -4.33
C LYS A 120 2.34 -17.42 -2.98
N LYS A 121 2.59 -16.18 -2.54
CA LYS A 121 2.04 -15.67 -1.28
C LYS A 121 0.54 -15.39 -1.35
N LEU A 122 0.07 -14.75 -2.43
CA LEU A 122 -1.35 -14.40 -2.61
C LEU A 122 -2.27 -15.62 -2.71
N ARG A 123 -1.76 -16.79 -3.15
CA ARG A 123 -2.51 -18.05 -3.12
C ARG A 123 -2.98 -18.44 -1.70
N THR A 124 -2.22 -18.05 -0.67
CA THR A 124 -2.50 -18.36 0.74
C THR A 124 -3.17 -17.22 1.51
N ALA A 125 -3.47 -16.10 0.83
CA ALA A 125 -4.08 -14.93 1.43
C ALA A 125 -5.55 -14.77 1.01
N VAL A 126 -6.35 -14.29 1.96
CA VAL A 126 -7.69 -13.73 1.70
C VAL A 126 -7.52 -12.28 1.28
N ILE A 127 -8.21 -11.87 0.23
CA ILE A 127 -8.16 -10.50 -0.30
C ILE A 127 -9.54 -9.88 -0.10
N GLU A 128 -9.58 -8.72 0.55
CA GLU A 128 -10.77 -7.95 0.86
C GLU A 128 -10.71 -6.58 0.18
N ASN A 129 -11.89 -6.03 -0.16
CA ASN A 129 -12.05 -4.66 -0.63
C ASN A 129 -13.12 -3.98 0.23
N LYS A 130 -12.77 -3.70 1.47
CA LYS A 130 -13.66 -3.07 2.46
C LYS A 130 -13.00 -1.84 3.06
N SER A 131 -13.82 -1.00 3.68
CA SER A 131 -13.30 0.03 4.56
C SER A 131 -12.56 -0.59 5.75
N TRP A 132 -11.59 0.15 6.28
CA TRP A 132 -10.61 -0.39 7.22
C TRP A 132 -11.27 -0.82 8.53
N GLU A 133 -12.26 -0.06 8.99
CA GLU A 133 -13.04 -0.30 10.20
C GLU A 133 -13.89 -1.57 10.07
N LYS A 134 -14.55 -1.79 8.93
CA LYS A 134 -15.31 -3.03 8.66
C LYS A 134 -14.39 -4.24 8.60
N CYS A 135 -13.19 -4.07 8.03
CA CYS A 135 -12.21 -5.14 8.01
C CYS A 135 -11.71 -5.48 9.43
N ILE A 136 -11.62 -4.52 10.35
CA ILE A 136 -11.30 -4.84 11.75
C ILE A 136 -12.46 -5.59 12.39
N GLU A 137 -13.69 -5.06 12.27
CA GLU A 137 -14.90 -5.61 12.88
C GLU A 137 -15.13 -7.10 12.55
N ILE A 138 -15.07 -7.47 11.26
CA ILE A 138 -15.31 -8.85 10.79
C ILE A 138 -14.32 -9.85 11.41
N TYR A 139 -13.14 -9.36 11.77
CA TYR A 139 -11.95 -10.16 11.97
C TYR A 139 -11.37 -9.99 13.38
N ASP A 140 -12.02 -9.22 14.25
CA ASP A 140 -11.55 -8.96 15.59
C ASP A 140 -11.76 -10.19 16.49
N THR A 141 -10.64 -10.82 16.85
CA THR A 141 -10.60 -11.97 17.76
C THR A 141 -9.33 -11.88 18.60
N GLU A 142 -9.31 -12.51 19.77
CA GLU A 142 -8.15 -12.52 20.68
C GLU A 142 -6.86 -13.06 20.02
N LYS A 143 -6.99 -13.86 18.96
CA LYS A 143 -5.86 -14.46 18.20
C LYS A 143 -5.48 -13.67 16.94
N THR A 144 -6.15 -12.55 16.69
CA THR A 144 -5.91 -11.69 15.53
C THR A 144 -4.86 -10.64 15.86
N PHE A 145 -3.92 -10.43 14.94
CA PHE A 145 -3.01 -9.30 14.96
C PHE A 145 -3.26 -8.45 13.70
N PHE A 146 -3.54 -7.17 13.92
CA PHE A 146 -3.77 -6.17 12.88
C PHE A 146 -2.55 -5.28 12.73
N PHE A 147 -2.09 -5.11 11.50
CA PHE A 147 -1.08 -4.14 11.12
C PHE A 147 -1.74 -3.03 10.29
N CYS A 148 -1.64 -1.81 10.78
CA CYS A 148 -2.27 -0.63 10.19
C CYS A 148 -1.20 0.41 9.85
N ASP A 149 -1.19 0.83 8.59
CA ASP A 149 -0.30 1.87 8.07
C ASP A 149 -1.16 2.88 7.33
N PRO A 150 -1.93 3.72 8.06
CA PRO A 150 -2.83 4.69 7.46
C PRO A 150 -2.05 5.79 6.72
N PRO A 151 -2.74 6.61 5.91
CA PRO A 151 -2.19 7.89 5.44
C PRO A 151 -1.61 8.69 6.63
N TYR A 152 -0.42 9.27 6.47
CA TYR A 152 0.20 10.05 7.54
C TYR A 152 -0.45 11.43 7.62
N LEU A 153 -0.67 11.92 8.85
CA LEU A 153 -1.29 13.21 9.09
C LEU A 153 -0.45 14.32 8.44
N ASP A 154 -1.09 15.25 7.72
CA ASP A 154 -0.47 16.37 6.99
C ASP A 154 0.49 16.00 5.85
N LEU A 155 0.70 14.71 5.59
CA LEU A 155 1.46 14.20 4.46
C LEU A 155 0.47 13.74 3.38
N THR A 156 0.06 14.69 2.55
CA THR A 156 -0.84 14.45 1.41
C THR A 156 -0.28 13.35 0.50
N GLY A 157 -1.03 12.26 0.33
CA GLY A 157 -0.52 11.12 -0.46
C GLY A 157 -1.48 9.99 -0.77
N TYR A 158 -2.75 10.09 -0.38
CA TYR A 158 -3.78 9.15 -0.80
C TYR A 158 -4.96 10.00 -1.24
N GLY A 159 -5.41 9.89 -2.50
CA GLY A 159 -6.44 10.77 -3.09
C GLY A 159 -7.84 10.66 -2.49
N VAL A 160 -7.95 10.07 -1.29
CA VAL A 160 -9.15 9.93 -0.46
C VAL A 160 -8.87 10.69 0.83
N GLY A 161 -9.75 11.62 1.19
CA GLY A 161 -9.60 12.40 2.42
C GLY A 161 -9.60 11.48 3.64
N PHE A 162 -8.47 11.35 4.32
CA PHE A 162 -8.37 10.66 5.61
C PHE A 162 -8.33 11.73 6.69
N GLY A 163 -9.52 12.12 7.15
CA GLY A 163 -9.71 13.21 8.11
C GLY A 163 -9.30 12.82 9.53
N VAL A 164 -9.27 13.82 10.41
CA VAL A 164 -8.92 13.65 11.83
C VAL A 164 -9.85 12.63 12.52
N ASP A 165 -11.13 12.63 12.13
CA ASP A 165 -12.19 11.71 12.57
C ASP A 165 -11.82 10.24 12.40
N GLN A 166 -11.09 9.90 11.34
CA GLN A 166 -10.68 8.52 11.07
C GLN A 166 -9.62 8.04 12.08
N TYR A 167 -8.70 8.92 12.49
CA TYR A 167 -7.70 8.58 13.51
C TYR A 167 -8.35 8.47 14.89
N GLU A 168 -9.34 9.32 15.20
CA GLU A 168 -10.13 9.22 16.43
C GLU A 168 -10.88 7.89 16.49
N LEU A 169 -11.57 7.50 15.41
CA LEU A 169 -12.21 6.19 15.32
C LEU A 169 -11.20 5.04 15.48
N MET A 170 -10.00 5.18 14.88
CA MET A 170 -8.95 4.17 14.99
C MET A 170 -8.44 4.03 16.42
N SER A 171 -8.28 5.14 17.13
CA SER A 171 -7.92 5.16 18.55
C SER A 171 -8.99 4.46 19.40
N THR A 172 -10.27 4.77 19.18
CA THR A 172 -11.38 4.11 19.88
C THR A 172 -11.38 2.61 19.62
N LEU A 173 -11.24 2.17 18.37
CA LEU A 173 -11.20 0.75 18.03
C LEU A 173 -9.98 0.05 18.64
N ALA A 174 -8.79 0.65 18.56
CA ALA A 174 -7.57 0.09 19.14
C ALA A 174 -7.67 -0.15 20.65
N LYS A 175 -8.40 0.70 21.37
CA LYS A 175 -8.64 0.59 22.82
C LYS A 175 -9.70 -0.45 23.20
N THR A 176 -10.66 -0.71 22.32
CA THR A 176 -11.86 -1.52 22.62
C THR A 176 -11.86 -2.91 21.97
N MET A 177 -10.99 -3.14 21.00
CA MET A 177 -10.88 -4.41 20.27
C MET A 177 -10.32 -5.54 21.13
N LYS A 178 -10.66 -6.78 20.74
CA LYS A 178 -10.20 -8.02 21.40
C LYS A 178 -8.79 -8.43 20.95
N GLY A 179 -8.48 -8.20 19.68
CA GLY A 179 -7.21 -8.54 19.07
C GLY A 179 -6.10 -7.55 19.41
N LYS A 180 -4.91 -7.84 18.88
CA LYS A 180 -3.75 -6.95 18.97
C LYS A 180 -3.66 -6.07 17.74
N ILE A 181 -3.30 -4.80 17.91
CA ILE A 181 -3.07 -3.87 16.81
C ILE A 181 -1.71 -3.18 16.93
N MET A 182 -1.07 -2.97 15.79
CA MET A 182 0.11 -2.14 15.63
C MET A 182 -0.17 -1.11 14.53
N ILE A 183 0.01 0.16 14.86
CA ILE A 183 -0.20 1.29 13.97
C ILE A 183 1.14 2.00 13.75
N THR A 184 1.48 2.31 12.51
CA THR A 184 2.65 3.12 12.14
C THR A 184 2.18 4.47 11.58
N ILE A 185 2.70 5.58 12.12
CA ILE A 185 2.30 6.93 11.73
C ILE A 185 3.40 7.96 12.03
N ASN A 186 3.27 9.19 11.51
CA ASN A 186 4.16 10.29 11.88
C ASN A 186 3.99 10.73 13.33
N ASP A 187 5.11 11.03 13.99
CA ASP A 187 5.13 11.55 15.36
C ASP A 187 4.78 13.04 15.38
N THR A 188 3.53 13.36 15.74
CA THR A 188 3.06 14.75 15.93
C THR A 188 2.32 14.87 17.27
N PRO A 189 2.29 16.08 17.88
CA PRO A 189 1.51 16.31 19.10
C PRO A 189 0.04 15.91 18.94
N LYS A 190 -0.56 16.14 17.76
CA LYS A 190 -1.95 15.81 17.50
C LYS A 190 -2.21 14.30 17.48
N ILE A 191 -1.33 13.52 16.86
CA ILE A 191 -1.41 12.06 16.87
C ILE A 191 -1.26 11.51 18.30
N ARG A 192 -0.31 12.06 19.09
CA ARG A 192 -0.15 11.64 20.49
C ARG A 192 -1.39 11.91 21.33
N GLU A 193 -2.04 13.06 21.13
CA GLU A 193 -3.32 13.40 21.77
C GLU A 193 -4.42 12.40 21.38
N ILE A 194 -4.59 12.13 20.08
CA ILE A 194 -5.65 11.23 19.58
C ILE A 194 -5.49 9.80 20.13
N PHE A 195 -4.26 9.30 20.17
CA PHE A 195 -3.97 7.93 20.59
C PHE A 195 -3.58 7.81 22.07
N ASP A 196 -3.85 8.85 22.88
CA ASP A 196 -3.56 8.84 24.32
C ASP A 196 -4.16 7.61 25.03
N GLY A 197 -3.44 7.02 25.98
CA GLY A 197 -3.83 5.78 26.65
C GLY A 197 -3.48 4.48 25.91
N LEU A 198 -2.77 4.57 24.77
CA LEU A 198 -2.12 3.42 24.12
C LEU A 198 -0.60 3.47 24.34
N ASN A 199 0.08 2.38 24.00
CA ASN A 199 1.53 2.28 24.14
C ASN A 199 2.24 2.93 22.95
N PHE A 200 3.23 3.79 23.24
CA PHE A 200 4.01 4.49 22.23
C PHE A 200 5.44 3.99 22.17
N ARG A 201 5.97 3.83 20.95
CA ARG A 201 7.39 3.60 20.69
C ARG A 201 7.87 4.50 19.56
N GLU A 202 8.88 5.30 19.85
CA GLU A 202 9.51 6.18 18.88
C GLU A 202 10.53 5.43 18.02
N VAL A 203 10.54 5.74 16.72
CA VAL A 203 11.53 5.25 15.77
C VAL A 203 12.09 6.43 14.98
N GLU A 204 13.41 6.63 15.04
CA GLU A 204 14.06 7.65 14.23
C GLU A 204 14.24 7.15 12.79
N ILE A 205 13.78 7.96 11.83
CA ILE A 205 13.99 7.69 10.40
C ILE A 205 14.92 8.74 9.81
N LYS A 206 16.01 8.26 9.23
CA LYS A 206 16.89 9.07 8.37
C LYS A 206 16.30 9.06 6.97
N TYR A 207 15.52 10.07 6.61
CA TYR A 207 15.16 10.28 5.21
C TYR A 207 16.40 10.69 4.42
N SER A 208 16.92 9.78 3.59
CA SER A 208 18.08 10.02 2.71
C SER A 208 17.66 10.67 1.40
N ILE A 209 16.94 11.79 1.45
CA ILE A 209 16.50 12.51 0.25
C ILE A 209 17.11 13.90 0.25
N ALA A 210 18.24 14.03 -0.47
CA ALA A 210 18.72 15.19 -1.23
C ALA A 210 18.20 16.60 -0.82
N LEU A 211 18.25 16.94 0.46
CA LEU A 211 18.15 18.30 0.96
C LEU A 211 19.43 18.55 1.76
N LYS A 212 20.04 19.72 1.58
CA LYS A 212 21.27 20.17 2.27
C LYS A 212 21.14 20.20 3.80
N GLU A 213 19.95 19.90 4.34
CA GLU A 213 19.70 19.68 5.76
C GLU A 213 18.89 18.41 5.98
N HIS A 214 19.40 17.51 6.82
CA HIS A 214 18.67 16.33 7.27
C HIS A 214 17.55 16.76 8.24
N LYS A 215 16.32 16.93 7.76
CA LYS A 215 15.16 16.93 8.67
C LYS A 215 15.04 15.54 9.29
N LYS A 216 15.29 15.44 10.60
CA LYS A 216 14.96 14.24 11.37
C LYS A 216 13.43 14.12 11.39
N SER A 217 12.89 13.17 10.63
CA SER A 217 11.49 12.77 10.79
C SER A 217 11.43 11.61 11.77
N ARG A 218 10.49 11.69 12.72
CA ARG A 218 10.22 10.61 13.67
C ARG A 218 8.95 9.90 13.26
N GLU A 219 8.99 8.59 13.32
CA GLU A 219 7.80 7.75 13.23
C GLU A 219 7.43 7.24 14.62
N LEU A 220 6.13 7.07 14.80
CA LEU A 220 5.51 6.59 16.02
C LEU A 220 4.88 5.22 15.73
N ILE A 221 5.27 4.24 16.52
CA ILE A 221 4.61 2.93 16.57
C ILE A 221 3.66 2.96 17.76
N ILE A 222 2.39 2.65 17.52
CA ILE A 222 1.32 2.66 18.53
C ILE A 222 0.77 1.23 18.67
N THR A 223 0.66 0.72 19.89
CA THR A 223 0.14 -0.63 20.19
C THR A 223 -0.82 -0.65 21.37
N ASN A 224 -1.72 -1.66 21.40
CA ASN A 224 -2.67 -1.89 22.51
C ASN A 224 -2.25 -3.03 23.46
N TYR A 225 -0.96 -3.43 23.41
CA TYR A 225 -0.37 -4.52 24.18
C TYR A 225 1.06 -4.21 24.57
#